data_AF-A0A1I7X5A7-F1
#
_entry.id   AF-A0A1I7X5A7-F1
#
_cell.length_a   1.000
_cell.length_b   1.000
_cell.length_c   1.000
_cell.angle_alpha   90.00
_cell.angle_beta   90.00
_cell.angle_gamma   90.00
#
_symmetry.space_group_name_H-M   'P 1'
#
loop_
_entity.id
_entity.type
_entity.pdbx_description
1 polymer ?
#
loop_
_entity_poly.entity_id
_entity_poly.type
_entity_poly.pdbx_seq_one_letter_code
_entity_poly.pdbx_strand_id
1 'polypeptide(L)'
;MNSRFGGNGRRDTVKLDKKHVLPHDKEYPVDAVFFDGSNEAGWYFTLGTAQRKNDIINLFFILRIPDVGTFVNPEIASNTNVKSIHSTNEWITESGFTVSCVVPMKIWNLRFKGDLIKSPGEIIFDTVGVMADNNAERIHAEFNLEWTNFGTKPLSIYYLLSNFLFQFGFLSGFYKIGHHEFNDIRLTSMRDHTIANHRRWSDIRRYIMMIYHLIDGTCIHTSIISMPGIVFTQLEFGYIITP
;
A
#
# COMPACT_ATOMS: atom_id res chain seq x y z
N MET A 1 -10.95 1.18 26.31
CA MET A 1 -10.74 2.23 25.28
C MET A 1 -9.25 2.52 25.19
N ASN A 2 -8.61 2.34 24.03
CA ASN A 2 -7.21 2.69 23.80
C ASN A 2 -7.02 4.22 23.68
N SER A 3 -7.32 4.93 24.76
CA SER A 3 -7.19 6.39 24.89
C SER A 3 -5.75 6.91 24.85
N ARG A 4 -4.75 6.01 24.76
CA ARG A 4 -3.34 6.40 24.58
C ARG A 4 -2.90 6.53 23.12
N PHE A 5 -3.72 6.13 22.14
CA PHE A 5 -3.43 6.31 20.70
C PHE A 5 -4.48 7.09 19.92
N GLY A 6 -5.69 7.28 20.49
CA GLY A 6 -6.61 8.36 20.13
C GLY A 6 -6.25 9.63 20.91
N GLY A 7 -5.08 10.20 20.64
CA GLY A 7 -4.63 11.40 21.35
C GLY A 7 -5.54 12.58 21.05
N ASN A 8 -6.03 13.25 22.09
CA ASN A 8 -6.54 14.62 22.01
C ASN A 8 -5.36 15.52 21.60
N GLY A 9 -5.19 15.77 20.31
CA GLY A 9 -4.15 16.65 19.80
C GLY A 9 -3.94 16.55 18.29
N ARG A 10 -3.84 17.71 17.65
CA ARG A 10 -3.43 17.84 16.25
C ARG A 10 -1.96 17.42 16.15
N ARG A 11 -1.69 16.24 15.59
CA ARG A 11 -0.33 15.75 15.34
C ARG A 11 0.27 16.45 14.13
N ASP A 12 1.59 16.61 14.15
CA ASP A 12 2.34 17.16 13.02
C ASP A 12 2.29 16.17 11.85
N THR A 13 1.59 16.59 10.80
CA THR A 13 1.34 15.83 9.59
C THR A 13 2.62 15.47 8.85
N VAL A 14 3.61 16.37 8.87
CA VAL A 14 4.92 16.18 8.23
C VAL A 14 5.73 15.12 8.96
N LYS A 15 5.58 15.02 10.28
CA LYS A 15 6.21 13.93 11.07
C LYS A 15 5.51 12.61 10.85
N LEU A 16 4.17 12.63 10.87
CA LEU A 16 3.35 11.43 10.67
C LEU A 16 3.58 10.77 9.30
N ASP A 17 3.89 11.55 8.26
CA ASP A 17 4.05 11.01 6.91
C ASP A 17 5.43 10.37 6.65
N LYS A 18 6.38 10.46 7.59
CA LYS A 18 7.73 9.87 7.44
C LYS A 18 7.77 8.44 7.97
N LYS A 19 8.77 7.65 7.57
CA LYS A 19 9.00 6.34 8.21
C LYS A 19 9.25 6.50 9.72
N HIS A 20 8.65 5.63 10.52
CA HIS A 20 8.74 5.60 11.96
C HIS A 20 9.58 4.41 12.44
N VAL A 21 10.32 4.64 13.52
CA VAL A 21 10.93 3.56 14.29
C VAL A 21 9.82 2.86 15.08
N LEU A 22 9.72 1.54 14.91
CA LEU A 22 8.70 0.76 15.62
C LEU A 22 9.02 0.70 17.13
N PRO A 23 8.03 0.86 18.01
CA PRO A 23 8.25 0.76 19.45
C PRO A 23 8.59 -0.68 19.86
N HIS A 24 9.70 -0.84 20.57
CA HIS A 24 10.20 -2.15 21.02
C HIS A 24 9.28 -2.81 22.06
N ASP A 25 8.58 -2.03 22.88
CA ASP A 25 7.73 -2.50 23.98
C ASP A 25 6.33 -2.96 23.54
N LYS A 26 5.96 -2.79 22.25
CA LYS A 26 4.65 -3.19 21.72
C LYS A 26 4.73 -4.53 21.03
N GLU A 27 3.75 -5.39 21.22
CA GLU A 27 3.79 -6.74 20.65
C GLU A 27 3.59 -6.75 19.13
N TYR A 28 2.61 -5.98 18.62
CA TYR A 28 2.24 -5.95 17.19
C TYR A 28 2.27 -4.55 16.57
N PRO A 29 3.38 -3.79 16.70
CA PRO A 29 3.48 -2.48 16.08
C PRO A 29 3.53 -2.62 14.56
N VAL A 30 3.14 -1.55 13.88
CA VAL A 30 3.15 -1.44 12.43
C VAL A 30 3.45 -0.03 11.99
N ASP A 31 4.19 0.08 10.90
CA ASP A 31 4.29 1.28 10.08
C ASP A 31 4.05 0.87 8.63
N ALA A 32 2.87 1.21 8.11
CA ALA A 32 2.38 0.72 6.83
C ALA A 32 2.05 1.84 5.87
N VAL A 33 2.52 1.71 4.62
CA VAL A 33 2.15 2.59 3.52
C VAL A 33 1.51 1.77 2.41
N PHE A 34 0.44 2.29 1.85
CA PHE A 34 -0.30 1.68 0.75
C PHE A 34 -0.43 2.68 -0.38
N PHE A 35 -0.31 2.18 -1.60
CA PHE A 35 -0.51 2.92 -2.82
C PHE A 35 -1.38 2.06 -3.73
N ASP A 36 -2.36 2.67 -4.35
CA ASP A 36 -3.02 2.10 -5.52
C ASP A 36 -2.93 3.05 -6.71
N GLY A 37 -3.32 2.60 -7.88
CA GLY A 37 -3.53 3.50 -8.99
C GLY A 37 -4.14 2.80 -10.18
N SER A 38 -4.88 3.57 -10.99
CA SER A 38 -5.46 3.08 -12.23
C SER A 38 -5.64 4.20 -13.26
N ASN A 39 -5.90 3.81 -14.50
CA ASN A 39 -6.30 4.73 -15.57
C ASN A 39 -7.28 4.06 -16.53
N GLU A 40 -7.83 4.84 -17.47
CA GLU A 40 -8.80 4.37 -18.46
C GLU A 40 -8.26 3.32 -19.43
N ALA A 41 -6.94 3.27 -19.60
CA ALA A 41 -6.27 2.26 -20.44
C ALA A 41 -6.24 0.87 -19.77
N GLY A 42 -6.76 0.72 -18.55
CA GLY A 42 -6.85 -0.57 -17.87
C GLY A 42 -5.59 -0.98 -17.12
N TRP A 43 -4.71 -0.01 -16.80
CA TRP A 43 -3.64 -0.21 -15.84
C TRP A 43 -4.22 -0.29 -14.43
N TYR A 44 -3.68 -1.20 -13.62
CA TYR A 44 -3.93 -1.23 -12.18
C TYR A 44 -2.63 -1.49 -11.44
N PHE A 45 -2.39 -0.73 -10.39
CA PHE A 45 -1.23 -0.86 -9.53
C PHE A 45 -1.70 -0.92 -8.08
N THR A 46 -1.09 -1.79 -7.30
CA THR A 46 -1.26 -1.80 -5.85
C THR A 46 0.03 -2.24 -5.18
N LEU A 47 0.51 -1.45 -4.22
CA LEU A 47 1.65 -1.77 -3.37
C LEU A 47 1.32 -1.40 -1.93
N GLY A 48 1.25 -2.42 -1.06
CA GLY A 48 1.20 -2.26 0.38
C GLY A 48 2.48 -2.77 1.01
N THR A 49 3.13 -1.93 1.82
CA THR A 49 4.23 -2.37 2.69
C THR A 49 3.85 -2.09 4.13
N ALA A 50 3.94 -3.08 5.01
CA ALA A 50 3.73 -2.91 6.44
C ALA A 50 4.97 -3.39 7.20
N GLN A 51 5.82 -2.46 7.63
CA GLN A 51 6.97 -2.76 8.47
C GLN A 51 6.51 -3.35 9.80
N ARG A 52 7.10 -4.50 10.14
CA ARG A 52 6.92 -5.22 11.39
C ARG A 52 8.25 -5.33 12.12
N LYS A 53 8.18 -5.86 13.34
CA LYS A 53 9.35 -6.28 14.12
C LYS A 53 10.14 -7.37 13.39
N ASN A 54 11.38 -7.58 13.83
CA ASN A 54 12.26 -8.65 13.39
C ASN A 54 12.57 -8.61 11.89
N ASP A 55 12.75 -7.40 11.36
CA ASP A 55 13.14 -7.16 9.97
C ASP A 55 12.20 -7.85 8.95
N ILE A 56 10.90 -7.71 9.18
CA ILE A 56 9.83 -8.22 8.31
C ILE A 56 9.03 -7.05 7.76
N ILE A 57 8.69 -7.11 6.47
CA ILE A 57 7.62 -6.33 5.87
C ILE A 57 6.52 -7.29 5.44
N ASN A 58 5.26 -7.01 5.82
CA ASN A 58 4.14 -7.64 5.13
C ASN A 58 3.96 -6.91 3.80
N LEU A 59 4.25 -7.59 2.70
CA LEU A 59 4.22 -7.07 1.35
C LEU A 59 2.97 -7.57 0.64
N PHE A 60 2.25 -6.64 0.02
CA PHE A 60 1.16 -6.93 -0.89
C PHE A 60 1.42 -6.17 -2.18
N PHE A 61 1.48 -6.87 -3.31
CA PHE A 61 1.77 -6.24 -4.59
C PHE A 61 1.00 -6.89 -5.72
N ILE A 62 0.32 -6.05 -6.52
CA ILE A 62 -0.38 -6.44 -7.74
C ILE A 62 -0.11 -5.36 -8.80
N LEU A 63 0.28 -5.77 -9.99
CA LEU A 63 0.43 -4.91 -11.16
C LEU A 63 -0.29 -5.53 -12.35
N ARG A 64 -1.30 -4.85 -12.88
CA ARG A 64 -1.93 -5.21 -14.15
C ARG A 64 -1.51 -4.22 -15.22
N ILE A 65 -0.99 -4.78 -16.31
CA ILE A 65 -0.60 -4.06 -17.51
C ILE A 65 -1.56 -4.50 -18.63
N PRO A 66 -2.26 -3.57 -19.30
CA PRO A 66 -3.16 -3.90 -20.39
C PRO A 66 -2.43 -4.67 -21.48
N ASP A 67 -3.10 -5.67 -22.06
CA ASP A 67 -2.61 -6.55 -23.12
C ASP A 67 -1.35 -7.39 -22.80
N VAL A 68 -0.75 -7.23 -21.62
CA VAL A 68 0.44 -8.00 -21.18
C VAL A 68 0.08 -9.02 -20.10
N GLY A 69 -0.63 -8.60 -19.04
CA GLY A 69 -1.05 -9.50 -17.97
C GLY A 69 -1.11 -8.86 -16.58
N THR A 70 -1.35 -9.71 -15.58
CA THR A 70 -1.31 -9.35 -14.15
C THR A 70 -0.11 -10.01 -13.51
N PHE A 71 0.60 -9.27 -12.68
CA PHE A 71 1.88 -9.65 -12.08
C PHE A 71 1.81 -9.44 -10.58
N VAL A 72 2.43 -10.36 -9.86
CA VAL A 72 2.46 -10.35 -8.40
C VAL A 72 3.87 -10.67 -7.91
N ASN A 73 4.11 -10.32 -6.65
CA ASN A 73 5.28 -10.76 -5.92
C ASN A 73 5.32 -12.31 -5.86
N PRO A 74 6.49 -12.97 -6.04
CA PRO A 74 6.59 -14.43 -6.02
C PRO A 74 6.10 -15.10 -4.73
N GLU A 75 6.27 -14.44 -3.60
CA GLU A 75 5.92 -14.94 -2.29
C GLU A 75 4.41 -14.86 -1.96
N ILE A 76 3.60 -14.08 -2.71
CA ILE A 76 2.20 -13.76 -2.36
C ILE A 76 1.30 -14.98 -2.18
N ALA A 77 1.57 -16.07 -2.92
CA ALA A 77 0.80 -17.31 -2.86
C ALA A 77 1.13 -18.18 -1.64
N SER A 78 2.23 -17.87 -0.95
CA SER A 78 2.75 -18.67 0.17
C SER A 78 2.76 -17.91 1.48
N ASN A 79 3.24 -16.67 1.46
CA ASN A 79 3.45 -15.85 2.63
C ASN A 79 3.72 -14.40 2.23
N THR A 80 2.94 -13.45 2.76
CA THR A 80 3.19 -12.02 2.53
C THR A 80 4.33 -11.47 3.38
N ASN A 81 4.92 -12.25 4.31
CA ASN A 81 6.05 -11.81 5.12
C ASN A 81 7.36 -11.96 4.34
N VAL A 82 7.89 -10.84 3.87
CA VAL A 82 9.21 -10.79 3.22
C VAL A 82 10.23 -10.18 4.17
N LYS A 83 11.50 -10.56 4.00
CA LYS A 83 12.61 -9.96 4.73
C LYS A 83 12.76 -8.50 4.33
N SER A 84 12.93 -7.64 5.33
CA SER A 84 13.21 -6.22 5.14
C SER A 84 14.69 -5.93 5.33
N ILE A 85 15.21 -4.97 4.58
CA ILE A 85 16.53 -4.40 4.81
C ILE A 85 16.38 -3.23 5.77
N HIS A 86 17.20 -3.20 6.82
CA HIS A 86 17.14 -2.14 7.82
C HIS A 86 17.36 -0.77 7.18
N SER A 87 16.41 0.13 7.38
CA SER A 87 16.47 1.52 6.95
C SER A 87 15.62 2.38 7.86
N THR A 88 16.11 3.58 8.18
CA THR A 88 15.44 4.54 9.06
C THR A 88 14.46 5.44 8.31
N ASN A 89 14.54 5.51 6.98
CA ASN A 89 13.77 6.43 6.14
C ASN A 89 13.04 5.76 4.97
N GLU A 90 13.35 4.50 4.65
CA GLU A 90 12.78 3.78 3.50
C GLU A 90 12.25 2.40 3.90
N TRP A 91 11.16 1.96 3.30
CA TRP A 91 10.68 0.58 3.41
C TRP A 91 11.34 -0.24 2.30
N ILE A 92 12.32 -1.06 2.68
CA ILE A 92 13.13 -1.82 1.73
C ILE A 92 12.93 -3.32 2.00
N THR A 93 12.73 -4.09 0.94
CA THR A 93 12.61 -5.56 1.00
C THR A 93 13.77 -6.22 0.27
N GLU A 94 14.20 -7.40 0.72
CA GLU A 94 15.17 -8.21 -0.04
C GLU A 94 14.61 -8.67 -1.40
N SER A 95 13.28 -8.71 -1.54
CA SER A 95 12.58 -8.96 -2.81
C SER A 95 12.68 -7.81 -3.83
N GLY A 96 13.34 -6.70 -3.50
CA GLY A 96 13.68 -5.63 -4.45
C GLY A 96 12.76 -4.40 -4.41
N PHE A 97 11.72 -4.37 -3.59
CA PHE A 97 10.88 -3.18 -3.39
C PHE A 97 11.55 -2.18 -2.46
N THR A 98 11.51 -0.89 -2.85
CA THR A 98 11.91 0.26 -2.05
C THR A 98 10.82 1.33 -2.11
N VAL A 99 10.35 1.80 -0.96
CA VAL A 99 9.42 2.92 -0.85
C VAL A 99 10.03 3.99 0.04
N SER A 100 9.93 5.26 -0.38
CA SER A 100 10.46 6.38 0.40
C SER A 100 9.58 7.63 0.33
N CYS A 101 9.49 8.33 1.47
CA CYS A 101 8.87 9.64 1.54
C CYS A 101 9.91 10.70 1.18
N VAL A 102 9.77 11.34 0.00
CA VAL A 102 10.71 12.35 -0.49
C VAL A 102 10.38 13.72 0.10
N VAL A 103 9.13 14.15 -0.07
CA VAL A 103 8.59 15.38 0.53
C VAL A 103 7.28 15.03 1.23
N PRO A 104 7.23 15.05 2.56
CA PRO A 104 6.02 14.72 3.32
C PRO A 104 4.80 15.44 2.78
N MET A 105 3.70 14.70 2.68
CA MET A 105 2.39 15.11 2.20
C MET A 105 2.33 15.49 0.71
N LYS A 106 3.42 15.31 -0.05
CA LYS A 106 3.54 15.81 -1.43
C LYS A 106 4.13 14.80 -2.40
N ILE A 107 5.31 14.24 -2.09
CA ILE A 107 6.11 13.45 -3.04
C ILE A 107 6.62 12.20 -2.36
N TRP A 108 6.36 11.05 -2.99
CA TRP A 108 6.88 9.75 -2.59
C TRP A 108 7.51 9.04 -3.79
N ASN A 109 8.47 8.16 -3.53
CA ASN A 109 9.14 7.39 -4.56
C ASN A 109 8.96 5.88 -4.29
N LEU A 110 8.58 5.15 -5.34
CA LEU A 110 8.36 3.71 -5.33
C LEU A 110 9.26 3.09 -6.39
N ARG A 111 10.16 2.21 -5.96
CA ARG A 111 11.10 1.50 -6.84
C ARG A 111 10.98 0.01 -6.65
N PHE A 112 11.19 -0.72 -7.73
CA PHE A 112 11.33 -2.16 -7.71
C PHE A 112 12.39 -2.58 -8.70
N LYS A 113 13.18 -3.58 -8.31
CA LYS A 113 14.05 -4.33 -9.22
C LYS A 113 14.15 -5.76 -8.73
N GLY A 114 13.64 -6.70 -9.51
CA GLY A 114 13.59 -8.10 -9.11
C GLY A 114 12.71 -8.92 -10.05
N ASP A 115 12.28 -10.08 -9.58
CA ASP A 115 11.45 -10.97 -10.36
C ASP A 115 9.99 -10.92 -9.89
N LEU A 116 9.07 -10.95 -10.85
CA LEU A 116 7.64 -11.07 -10.62
C LEU A 116 7.12 -12.36 -11.24
N ILE A 117 5.97 -12.81 -10.77
CA ILE A 117 5.25 -13.93 -11.37
C ILE A 117 4.04 -13.39 -12.11
N LYS A 118 3.83 -13.87 -13.34
CA LYS A 118 2.57 -13.61 -14.06
C LYS A 118 1.47 -14.44 -13.40
N SER A 119 0.47 -13.77 -12.85
CA SER A 119 -0.70 -14.44 -12.27
C SER A 119 -1.44 -15.22 -13.36
N PRO A 120 -1.81 -16.49 -13.12
CA PRO A 120 -2.59 -17.28 -14.06
C PRO A 120 -4.04 -16.77 -14.21
N GLY A 121 -4.45 -15.76 -13.44
CA GLY A 121 -5.79 -15.19 -13.44
C GLY A 121 -6.48 -15.42 -12.10
N GLU A 122 -7.62 -16.10 -12.11
CA GLU A 122 -8.36 -16.45 -10.91
C GLU A 122 -7.57 -17.45 -10.06
N ILE A 123 -7.14 -17.03 -8.88
CA ILE A 123 -6.55 -17.91 -7.87
C ILE A 123 -7.62 -18.17 -6.83
N ILE A 124 -8.23 -19.36 -6.87
CA ILE A 124 -9.18 -19.80 -5.85
C ILE A 124 -8.38 -20.44 -4.73
N PHE A 125 -8.31 -19.77 -3.58
CA PHE A 125 -7.78 -20.38 -2.36
C PHE A 125 -8.86 -21.32 -1.78
N ASP A 126 -8.81 -22.59 -2.18
CA ASP A 126 -9.71 -23.64 -1.67
C ASP A 126 -9.30 -24.16 -0.28
N THR A 127 -8.04 -23.96 0.08
CA THR A 127 -7.44 -24.45 1.32
C THR A 127 -6.56 -23.37 1.97
N VAL A 128 -6.63 -23.22 3.28
CA VAL A 128 -5.70 -22.34 4.03
C VAL A 128 -4.34 -23.03 4.08
N GLY A 129 -3.38 -22.56 3.29
CA GLY A 129 -2.04 -23.15 3.22
C GLY A 129 -1.20 -22.61 2.07
N VAL A 130 0.02 -23.13 1.93
CA VAL A 130 0.95 -22.76 0.87
C VAL A 130 0.57 -23.48 -0.42
N MET A 131 0.07 -22.72 -1.41
CA MET A 131 -0.18 -23.20 -2.77
C MET A 131 0.97 -22.75 -3.67
N ALA A 132 2.21 -23.09 -3.29
CA ALA A 132 3.38 -22.70 -4.07
C ALA A 132 3.43 -23.55 -5.35
N ASP A 133 3.03 -22.96 -6.48
CA ASP A 133 3.41 -23.49 -7.78
C ASP A 133 4.86 -23.08 -8.07
N ASN A 134 5.79 -23.98 -7.76
CA ASN A 134 7.22 -23.78 -7.98
C ASN A 134 7.60 -23.68 -9.48
N ASN A 135 6.67 -23.90 -10.40
CA ASN A 135 6.90 -23.83 -11.85
C ASN A 135 6.45 -22.52 -12.49
N ALA A 136 5.91 -21.58 -11.70
CA ALA A 136 5.43 -20.32 -12.25
C ALA A 136 6.59 -19.49 -12.82
N GLU A 137 6.43 -19.04 -14.08
CA GLU A 137 7.45 -18.28 -14.81
C GLU A 137 7.78 -16.98 -14.09
N ARG A 138 9.07 -16.79 -13.79
CA ARG A 138 9.62 -15.58 -13.21
C ARG A 138 10.06 -14.63 -14.30
N ILE A 139 9.54 -13.41 -14.27
CA ILE A 139 9.83 -12.37 -15.25
C ILE A 139 10.55 -11.25 -14.52
N HIS A 140 11.75 -10.92 -15.00
CA HIS A 140 12.49 -9.79 -14.47
C HIS A 140 11.73 -8.49 -14.75
N ALA A 141 11.62 -7.64 -13.74
CA ALA A 141 10.96 -6.36 -13.84
C ALA A 141 11.68 -5.27 -13.05
N GLU A 142 11.54 -4.05 -13.54
CA GLU A 142 12.05 -2.83 -12.91
C GLU A 142 11.00 -1.74 -13.05
N PHE A 143 10.72 -1.00 -11.98
CA PHE A 143 9.93 0.22 -12.07
C PHE A 143 10.48 1.30 -11.16
N ASN A 144 10.24 2.55 -11.55
CA ASN A 144 10.46 3.71 -10.72
C ASN A 144 9.30 4.68 -10.94
N LEU A 145 8.53 4.91 -9.87
CA LEU A 145 7.33 5.70 -9.87
C LEU A 145 7.46 6.81 -8.83
N GLU A 146 7.08 8.01 -9.21
CA GLU A 146 6.84 9.11 -8.30
C GLU A 146 5.35 9.21 -8.03
N TRP A 147 4.97 9.21 -6.75
CA TRP A 147 3.63 9.60 -6.34
C TRP A 147 3.62 11.07 -5.98
N THR A 148 2.68 11.84 -6.53
CA THR A 148 2.48 13.26 -6.24
C THR A 148 1.05 13.53 -5.81
N ASN A 149 0.83 14.35 -4.79
CA ASN A 149 -0.52 14.71 -4.35
C ASN A 149 -1.26 15.59 -5.39
N PHE A 150 -2.57 15.75 -5.26
CA PHE A 150 -3.39 16.68 -6.07
C PHE A 150 -3.12 18.19 -5.83
N GLY A 151 -1.91 18.59 -5.42
CA GLY A 151 -1.50 20.00 -5.30
C GLY A 151 -1.55 20.57 -3.87
N THR A 152 -1.72 21.91 -3.77
CA THR A 152 -1.31 22.71 -2.61
C THR A 152 -2.14 22.53 -1.33
N LYS A 153 -3.31 21.91 -1.41
CA LYS A 153 -4.10 21.57 -0.21
C LYS A 153 -4.08 20.05 -0.05
N PRO A 154 -3.35 19.50 0.93
CA PRO A 154 -3.48 18.10 1.26
C PRO A 154 -4.90 17.87 1.77
N LEU A 155 -5.80 17.36 0.92
CA LEU A 155 -7.07 16.77 1.33
C LEU A 155 -6.71 15.46 2.03
N SER A 156 -6.33 15.62 3.28
CA SER A 156 -5.97 14.56 4.19
C SER A 156 -7.11 14.45 5.17
N ILE A 157 -7.83 13.35 5.09
CA ILE A 157 -8.91 13.09 6.04
C ILE A 157 -8.29 12.56 7.31
N TYR A 158 -8.06 13.52 8.19
CA TYR A 158 -7.54 13.33 9.54
C TYR A 158 -8.57 12.81 10.53
N TYR A 159 -9.80 12.53 10.10
CA TYR A 159 -10.94 12.79 10.97
C TYR A 159 -11.33 11.66 11.93
N LEU A 160 -10.74 10.47 11.88
CA LEU A 160 -11.30 9.36 12.66
C LEU A 160 -10.35 8.67 13.65
N LEU A 161 -9.02 8.63 13.44
CA LEU A 161 -8.14 7.75 14.25
C LEU A 161 -6.71 8.26 14.54
N SER A 162 -6.37 9.53 14.29
CA SER A 162 -5.07 10.20 14.62
C SER A 162 -3.77 9.53 14.12
N ASN A 163 -3.84 8.46 13.34
CA ASN A 163 -2.68 7.69 12.85
C ASN A 163 -2.80 7.24 11.38
N PHE A 164 -3.78 7.79 10.64
CA PHE A 164 -4.06 7.44 9.26
C PHE A 164 -4.00 8.70 8.42
N LEU A 165 -3.19 8.65 7.35
CA LEU A 165 -3.08 9.70 6.36
C LEU A 165 -3.56 9.16 5.02
N PHE A 166 -4.68 9.66 4.51
CA PHE A 166 -5.18 9.30 3.18
C PHE A 166 -5.07 10.48 2.24
N GLN A 167 -4.58 10.27 1.03
CA GLN A 167 -4.42 11.32 0.03
C GLN A 167 -4.65 10.76 -1.37
N PHE A 168 -5.29 11.54 -2.24
CA PHE A 168 -5.29 11.28 -3.67
C PHE A 168 -4.20 12.07 -4.39
N GLY A 169 -3.76 11.54 -5.51
CA GLY A 169 -2.59 11.96 -6.23
C GLY A 169 -2.45 11.23 -7.57
N PHE A 170 -1.25 11.31 -8.12
CA PHE A 170 -0.86 10.63 -9.34
C PHE A 170 0.37 9.78 -9.08
N LEU A 171 0.38 8.54 -9.58
CA LEU A 171 1.61 7.79 -9.81
C LEU A 171 2.08 8.09 -11.21
N SER A 172 3.35 8.42 -11.39
CA SER A 172 3.95 8.67 -12.70
C SER A 172 5.36 8.11 -12.79
N GLY A 173 5.71 7.51 -13.92
CA GLY A 173 7.06 6.98 -14.12
C GLY A 173 7.13 5.91 -15.21
N PHE A 174 8.02 4.94 -15.02
CA PHE A 174 8.25 3.89 -16.01
C PHE A 174 8.11 2.49 -15.40
N TYR A 175 7.84 1.53 -16.29
CA TYR A 175 7.87 0.09 -16.01
C TYR A 175 8.67 -0.63 -17.09
N LYS A 176 9.47 -1.61 -16.68
CA LYS A 176 10.12 -2.60 -17.53
C LYS A 176 9.71 -3.98 -17.04
N ILE A 177 9.24 -4.84 -17.93
CA ILE A 177 8.81 -6.20 -17.58
C ILE A 177 9.11 -7.16 -18.72
N GLY A 178 10.02 -8.10 -18.48
CA GLY A 178 10.56 -8.96 -19.54
C GLY A 178 11.15 -8.11 -20.67
N HIS A 179 10.55 -8.19 -21.86
CA HIS A 179 10.96 -7.41 -23.04
C HIS A 179 10.12 -6.15 -23.28
N HIS A 180 9.13 -5.88 -22.43
CA HIS A 180 8.27 -4.70 -22.57
C HIS A 180 8.81 -3.53 -21.75
N GLU A 181 8.87 -2.36 -22.38
CA GLU A 181 9.19 -1.10 -21.70
C GLU A 181 8.03 -0.11 -21.89
N PHE A 182 7.64 0.54 -20.80
CA PHE A 182 6.57 1.51 -20.73
C PHE A 182 7.10 2.76 -20.06
N ASN A 183 7.11 3.87 -20.78
CA ASN A 183 7.53 5.18 -20.28
C ASN A 183 6.30 6.09 -20.11
N ASP A 184 6.46 7.13 -19.30
CA ASP A 184 5.44 8.17 -19.09
C ASP A 184 4.06 7.62 -18.66
N ILE A 185 4.05 6.49 -17.94
CA ILE A 185 2.83 5.93 -17.40
C ILE A 185 2.33 6.85 -16.29
N ARG A 186 1.07 7.25 -16.38
CA ARG A 186 0.38 8.05 -15.37
C ARG A 186 -0.89 7.37 -14.92
N LEU A 187 -1.04 7.22 -13.60
CA LEU A 187 -2.20 6.63 -12.95
C LEU A 187 -2.80 7.64 -11.97
N THR A 188 -4.12 7.76 -11.93
CA THR A 188 -4.81 8.37 -10.79
C THR A 188 -4.65 7.40 -9.61
N SER A 189 -4.30 7.92 -8.44
CA SER A 189 -3.78 7.12 -7.33
C SER A 189 -4.28 7.61 -5.99
N MET A 190 -4.54 6.68 -5.07
CA MET A 190 -4.66 6.93 -3.64
C MET A 190 -3.42 6.40 -2.92
N ARG A 191 -3.04 7.10 -1.86
CA ARG A 191 -2.04 6.62 -0.91
C ARG A 191 -2.51 6.75 0.52
N ASP A 192 -2.30 5.69 1.29
CA ASP A 192 -2.42 5.67 2.73
C ASP A 192 -1.06 5.59 3.45
N HIS A 193 -1.03 6.10 4.67
CA HIS A 193 0.02 5.80 5.63
C HIS A 193 -0.60 5.63 7.02
N THR A 194 -0.40 4.43 7.57
CA THR A 194 -0.96 3.97 8.82
C THR A 194 0.14 3.59 9.81
N ILE A 195 0.10 4.17 11.01
CA ILE A 195 0.97 3.77 12.12
C ILE A 195 0.10 3.25 13.24
N ALA A 196 0.44 2.10 13.82
CA ALA A 196 -0.28 1.61 14.98
C ALA A 196 0.63 0.83 15.92
N ASN A 197 0.32 0.91 17.20
CA ASN A 197 0.99 0.10 18.23
C ASN A 197 0.51 -1.34 18.27
N HIS A 198 -0.68 -1.58 17.71
CA HIS A 198 -1.27 -2.91 17.62
C HIS A 198 -2.08 -3.01 16.34
N ARG A 199 -1.63 -3.84 15.39
CA ARG A 199 -2.41 -4.22 14.20
C ARG A 199 -2.09 -5.65 13.81
N ARG A 200 -3.00 -6.58 14.09
CA ARG A 200 -2.95 -7.94 13.55
C ARG A 200 -4.07 -8.14 12.55
N TRP A 201 -3.75 -8.77 11.42
CA TRP A 201 -4.76 -9.11 10.40
C TRP A 201 -5.81 -10.08 10.94
N SER A 202 -5.43 -11.00 11.83
CA SER A 202 -6.33 -11.94 12.50
C SER A 202 -7.41 -11.28 13.36
N ASP A 203 -7.19 -10.02 13.77
CA ASP A 203 -8.15 -9.27 14.58
C ASP A 203 -9.21 -8.58 13.71
N ILE A 204 -8.99 -8.52 12.38
CA ILE A 204 -9.91 -7.92 11.43
C ILE A 204 -10.93 -8.96 10.97
N ARG A 205 -12.18 -8.73 11.31
CA ARG A 205 -13.31 -9.59 10.91
C ARG A 205 -13.93 -9.18 9.59
N ARG A 206 -13.88 -7.88 9.26
CA ARG A 206 -14.29 -7.34 7.96
C ARG A 206 -13.35 -6.21 7.57
N TYR A 207 -12.87 -6.24 6.34
CA TYR A 207 -12.07 -5.18 5.74
C TYR A 207 -12.52 -5.02 4.30
N ILE A 208 -13.23 -3.93 4.02
CA ILE A 208 -13.62 -3.56 2.68
C ILE A 208 -13.07 -2.16 2.45
N MET A 209 -12.38 -1.99 1.34
CA MET A 209 -11.89 -0.70 0.87
C MET A 209 -12.19 -0.66 -0.63
N MET A 210 -12.95 0.35 -1.05
CA MET A 210 -13.28 0.60 -2.44
C MET A 210 -12.79 1.99 -2.80
N ILE A 211 -12.02 2.05 -3.88
CA ILE A 211 -11.40 3.27 -4.37
C ILE A 211 -11.81 3.39 -5.84
N TYR A 212 -12.36 4.55 -6.19
CA TYR A 212 -12.85 4.83 -7.53
C TYR A 212 -12.10 6.04 -8.09
N HIS A 213 -11.67 5.90 -9.34
CA HIS A 213 -11.12 6.98 -10.16
C HIS A 213 -12.04 7.13 -11.37
N LEU A 214 -12.77 8.25 -11.43
CA LEU A 214 -13.73 8.52 -12.50
C LEU A 214 -13.09 9.40 -13.60
N ILE A 215 -13.64 9.29 -14.81
CA ILE A 215 -13.12 9.98 -16.01
C ILE A 215 -13.20 11.51 -15.85
N ASP A 216 -14.18 12.01 -15.11
CA ASP A 216 -14.33 13.44 -14.82
C ASP A 216 -13.30 13.97 -13.79
N GLY A 217 -12.40 13.12 -13.30
CA GLY A 217 -11.41 13.45 -12.27
C GLY A 217 -11.91 13.25 -10.84
N THR A 218 -13.18 12.88 -10.64
CA THR A 218 -13.72 12.58 -9.33
C THR A 218 -13.07 11.33 -8.75
N CYS A 219 -12.60 11.43 -7.51
CA CYS A 219 -12.02 10.32 -6.76
C CYS A 219 -12.88 10.02 -5.53
N ILE A 220 -13.25 8.75 -5.35
CA ILE A 220 -14.12 8.32 -4.25
C ILE A 220 -13.39 7.25 -3.45
N HIS A 221 -13.41 7.38 -2.14
CA HIS A 221 -12.97 6.35 -1.22
C HIS A 221 -14.12 5.97 -0.29
N THR A 222 -14.38 4.68 -0.13
CA THR A 222 -15.31 4.17 0.88
C THR A 222 -14.74 2.91 1.51
N SER A 223 -14.85 2.79 2.82
CA SER A 223 -14.29 1.69 3.58
C SER A 223 -15.17 1.27 4.75
N ILE A 224 -15.18 -0.03 5.01
CA ILE A 224 -15.81 -0.64 6.19
C ILE A 224 -14.77 -1.51 6.88
N ILE A 225 -14.51 -1.23 8.16
CA ILE A 225 -13.56 -1.99 8.97
C ILE A 225 -14.26 -2.48 10.23
N SER A 226 -14.09 -3.77 10.54
CA SER A 226 -14.58 -4.41 11.76
C SER A 226 -13.41 -5.11 12.46
N MET A 227 -13.06 -4.61 13.64
CA MET A 227 -12.04 -5.21 14.53
C MET A 227 -12.63 -5.39 15.95
N PRO A 228 -13.68 -6.23 16.09
CA PRO A 228 -14.33 -6.45 17.37
C PRO A 228 -13.33 -7.09 18.35
N GLY A 229 -13.16 -6.45 19.51
CA GLY A 229 -12.20 -6.86 20.54
C GLY A 229 -11.01 -5.91 20.71
N ILE A 230 -10.71 -5.05 19.73
CA ILE A 230 -9.57 -4.11 19.81
C ILE A 230 -10.02 -2.64 19.71
N VAL A 231 -10.75 -2.28 18.65
CA VAL A 231 -11.03 -0.85 18.34
C VAL A 231 -12.52 -0.59 18.13
N PHE A 232 -13.13 -1.18 17.09
CA PHE A 232 -14.52 -0.91 16.69
C PHE A 232 -15.20 -2.20 16.21
N THR A 233 -16.47 -2.38 16.58
CA THR A 233 -17.31 -3.45 16.02
C THR A 233 -17.60 -3.21 14.55
N GLN A 234 -17.76 -1.94 14.15
CA GLN A 234 -17.94 -1.49 12.77
C GLN A 234 -17.55 -0.01 12.68
N LEU A 235 -16.67 0.33 11.74
CA LEU A 235 -16.31 1.68 11.37
C LEU A 235 -16.53 1.82 9.87
N GLU A 236 -17.43 2.72 9.49
CA GLU A 236 -17.69 3.09 8.10
C GLU A 236 -17.18 4.50 7.88
N PHE A 237 -16.45 4.72 6.79
CA PHE A 237 -16.00 6.04 6.41
C PHE A 237 -15.80 6.12 4.91
N GLY A 238 -15.95 7.33 4.38
CA GLY A 238 -15.72 7.59 2.98
C GLY A 238 -15.66 9.07 2.69
N TYR A 239 -15.14 9.39 1.53
CA TYR A 239 -15.00 10.76 1.07
C TYR A 239 -14.87 10.83 -0.44
N ILE A 240 -15.15 12.03 -0.95
CA ILE A 240 -15.14 12.33 -2.37
C ILE A 240 -14.24 13.56 -2.56
N ILE A 241 -13.39 13.50 -3.57
CA ILE A 241 -12.66 14.66 -4.10
C ILE A 241 -13.12 14.85 -5.53
N THR A 242 -13.62 16.04 -5.84
CA THR A 242 -13.94 16.45 -7.21
C THR A 242 -12.93 17.52 -7.65
N PRO A 243 -12.71 17.71 -8.96
CA PRO A 243 -11.98 18.86 -9.48
C PRO A 243 -12.57 20.21 -9.06
#